data_AF-A0A2T5JG11-F1
#
_entry.id   AF-A0A2T5JG11-F1
#
_cell.length_a   1.000
_cell.length_b   1.000
_cell.length_c   1.000
_cell.angle_alpha   90.00
_cell.angle_beta   90.00
_cell.angle_gamma   90.00
#
_symmetry.space_group_name_H-M   'P 1'
#
loop_
_entity.id
_entity.type
_entity.pdbx_description
1 polymer ?
#
loop_
_entity_poly.entity_id
_entity_poly.type
_entity_poly.pdbx_seq_one_letter_code
_entity_poly.pdbx_strand_id
1 'polypeptide(L)'
;MKTLTLSLALLFATAIAVHAQQNDYIVNTHGDTVKCKITKPFLGGPRYTIGDFSDKITTSDVAAYYQSKEHTMVRAVYTGNSKRPTFMVVIEDGPITLYEDVNTYYNAGTGVSTSTRNWFWSQKSSNQAEPLKTSALSIGSKSREERMHDFAELLREKHEIYEAFISQKSFSFNQIQKLVHWYNTGEKMD
;
A
#
# COMPACT_ATOMS: atom_id res chain seq x y z
N MET A 1 -27.18 42.54 47.22
CA MET A 1 -25.77 42.62 46.76
C MET A 1 -24.97 41.50 47.39
N LYS A 2 -24.68 40.42 46.65
CA LYS A 2 -23.61 39.46 46.92
C LYS A 2 -23.11 38.94 45.56
N THR A 3 -21.87 39.28 45.24
CA THR A 3 -21.18 38.99 43.98
C THR A 3 -20.84 37.50 43.89
N LEU A 4 -21.26 36.85 42.81
CA LEU A 4 -20.87 35.48 42.48
C LEU A 4 -19.57 35.55 41.67
N THR A 5 -18.45 35.16 42.29
CA THR A 5 -17.13 35.19 41.67
C THR A 5 -16.98 33.98 40.74
N LEU A 6 -16.79 34.25 39.45
CA LEU A 6 -16.57 33.27 38.39
C LEU A 6 -15.09 32.82 38.40
N SER A 7 -14.80 31.61 38.89
CA SER A 7 -13.45 31.03 38.79
C SER A 7 -13.26 30.32 37.45
N LEU A 8 -12.64 31.02 36.50
CA LEU A 8 -12.22 30.48 35.21
C LEU A 8 -10.99 29.58 35.41
N ALA A 9 -11.20 28.28 35.61
CA ALA A 9 -10.12 27.29 35.62
C ALA A 9 -9.68 27.02 34.17
N LEU A 10 -8.62 27.68 33.75
CA LEU A 10 -7.94 27.46 32.47
C LEU A 10 -7.23 26.10 32.53
N LEU A 11 -7.91 25.02 32.11
CA LEU A 11 -7.30 23.73 31.86
C LEU A 11 -6.35 23.86 30.65
N PHE A 12 -5.07 24.09 30.93
CA PHE A 12 -4.00 23.85 29.97
C PHE A 12 -3.94 22.34 29.70
N ALA A 13 -4.67 21.89 28.68
CA ALA A 13 -4.43 20.60 28.06
C ALA A 13 -3.05 20.69 27.38
N THR A 14 -2.02 20.28 28.09
CA THR A 14 -0.72 19.99 27.48
C THR A 14 -0.97 18.85 26.49
N ALA A 15 -1.13 19.21 25.21
CA ALA A 15 -1.01 18.26 24.12
C ALA A 15 0.42 17.71 24.20
N ILE A 16 0.57 16.55 24.81
CA ILE A 16 1.75 15.74 24.58
C ILE A 16 1.68 15.42 23.10
N ALA A 17 2.43 16.15 22.30
CA ALA A 17 2.79 15.73 20.97
C ALA A 17 3.56 14.42 21.17
N VAL A 18 2.81 13.32 21.21
CA VAL A 18 3.35 11.99 20.97
C VAL A 18 3.86 12.09 19.54
N HIS A 19 5.13 12.50 19.39
CA HIS A 19 5.94 12.05 18.28
C HIS A 19 5.95 10.54 18.42
N ALA A 20 4.92 9.89 17.89
CA ALA A 20 4.97 8.49 17.55
C ALA A 20 6.16 8.41 16.60
N GLN A 21 7.33 8.10 17.15
CA GLN A 21 8.41 7.51 16.37
C GLN A 21 7.74 6.29 15.75
N GLN A 22 7.31 6.45 14.51
CA GLN A 22 6.86 5.35 13.70
C GLN A 22 8.09 4.44 13.66
N ASN A 23 8.06 3.39 14.47
CA ASN A 23 9.13 2.42 14.52
C ASN A 23 8.86 1.42 13.41
N ASP A 24 9.90 0.81 12.86
CA ASP A 24 9.67 -0.32 11.97
C ASP A 24 8.93 -1.43 12.73
N TYR A 25 8.09 -2.16 12.02
CA TYR A 25 7.45 -3.34 12.58
C TYR A 25 7.18 -4.37 11.49
N ILE A 26 7.05 -5.61 11.92
CA ILE A 26 6.47 -6.68 11.12
C ILE A 26 5.08 -7.03 11.68
N VAL A 27 4.23 -7.55 10.81
CA VAL A 27 3.02 -8.28 11.16
C VAL A 27 3.27 -9.72 10.78
N ASN A 28 3.28 -10.63 11.75
CA ASN A 28 3.50 -12.06 11.48
C ASN A 28 2.26 -12.68 10.80
N THR A 29 2.35 -13.94 10.36
CA THR A 29 1.22 -14.66 9.75
C THR A 29 0.08 -14.98 10.71
N HIS A 30 0.27 -14.79 12.02
CA HIS A 30 -0.79 -14.86 13.04
C HIS A 30 -1.51 -13.52 13.28
N GLY A 31 -1.02 -12.43 12.67
CA GLY A 31 -1.58 -11.08 12.83
C GLY A 31 -0.97 -10.26 13.97
N ASP A 32 0.02 -10.80 14.70
CA ASP A 32 0.70 -10.05 15.75
C ASP A 32 1.64 -9.01 15.16
N THR A 33 1.65 -7.82 15.76
CA THR A 33 2.57 -6.75 15.38
C THR A 33 3.79 -6.78 16.29
N VAL A 34 4.98 -6.87 15.71
CA VAL A 34 6.25 -6.92 16.42
C VAL A 34 7.12 -5.74 15.99
N LYS A 35 7.43 -4.85 16.94
CA LYS A 35 8.35 -3.74 16.72
C LYS A 35 9.77 -4.27 16.52
N CYS A 36 10.47 -3.75 15.53
CA CYS A 36 11.80 -4.19 15.17
C CYS A 36 12.60 -3.07 14.49
N LYS A 37 13.82 -3.37 14.05
CA LYS A 37 14.55 -2.57 13.07
C LYS A 37 14.58 -3.32 11.74
N ILE A 38 14.19 -2.68 10.64
CA ILE A 38 14.25 -3.25 9.31
C ILE A 38 15.48 -2.71 8.57
N THR A 39 16.22 -3.60 7.91
CA THR A 39 17.37 -3.23 7.08
C THR A 39 17.26 -3.87 5.70
N LYS A 40 17.64 -3.11 4.67
CA LYS A 40 17.76 -3.59 3.28
C LYS A 40 19.25 -3.74 2.94
N PRO A 41 19.83 -4.95 3.01
CA PRO A 41 21.20 -5.14 2.57
C PRO A 41 21.32 -4.91 1.07
N PHE A 42 22.54 -4.57 0.60
CA PHE A 42 22.82 -4.41 -0.83
C PHE A 42 22.59 -5.71 -1.63
N LEU A 43 22.79 -6.87 -1.00
CA LEU A 43 22.52 -8.19 -1.57
C LEU A 43 21.50 -8.95 -0.71
N GLY A 44 20.43 -9.44 -1.34
CA GLY A 44 19.37 -10.22 -0.69
C GLY A 44 18.13 -9.41 -0.32
N GLY A 45 17.17 -10.06 0.34
CA GLY A 45 15.93 -9.44 0.79
C GLY A 45 16.06 -8.69 2.11
N PRO A 46 15.02 -7.92 2.51
CA PRO A 46 15.01 -7.18 3.75
C PRO A 46 15.11 -8.13 4.97
N ARG A 47 15.66 -7.61 6.06
CA ARG A 47 15.83 -8.32 7.33
C ARG A 47 15.22 -7.50 8.46
N TYR A 48 14.73 -8.18 9.49
CA TYR A 48 14.31 -7.55 10.74
C TYR A 48 15.24 -7.95 11.89
N THR A 49 15.39 -7.07 12.88
CA THR A 49 16.22 -7.27 14.06
C THR A 49 15.45 -6.91 15.33
N ILE A 50 15.53 -7.78 16.35
CA ILE A 50 14.94 -7.60 17.69
C ILE A 50 16.01 -7.97 18.73
N GLY A 51 16.52 -6.98 19.46
CA GLY A 51 17.70 -7.19 20.32
C GLY A 51 18.88 -7.74 19.49
N ASP A 52 19.42 -8.88 19.91
CA ASP A 52 20.52 -9.56 19.20
C ASP A 52 20.06 -10.52 18.10
N PHE A 53 18.74 -10.76 17.98
CA PHE A 53 18.19 -11.64 16.96
C PHE A 53 18.00 -10.90 15.64
N SER A 54 18.42 -11.50 14.53
CA SER A 54 18.19 -10.97 13.18
C SER A 54 17.85 -12.07 12.18
N ASP A 55 16.76 -11.88 11.43
CA ASP A 55 16.32 -12.83 10.42
C ASP A 55 15.83 -12.16 9.13
N LYS A 56 15.73 -12.94 8.05
CA LYS A 56 15.16 -12.49 6.78
C LYS A 56 13.65 -12.33 6.93
N ILE A 57 13.12 -11.30 6.26
CA ILE A 57 11.67 -11.17 6.08
C ILE A 57 11.27 -12.08 4.92
N THR A 58 10.49 -13.11 5.22
CA THR A 58 9.95 -14.08 4.27
C THR A 58 8.44 -14.12 4.37
N THR A 59 7.77 -14.48 3.27
CA THR A 59 6.30 -14.56 3.27
C THR A 59 5.75 -15.79 4.01
N SER A 60 6.61 -16.69 4.49
CA SER A 60 6.23 -17.82 5.36
C SER A 60 5.86 -17.38 6.77
N ASP A 61 6.55 -16.36 7.28
CA ASP A 61 6.48 -15.98 8.69
C ASP A 61 5.99 -14.53 8.88
N VAL A 62 6.09 -13.71 7.82
CA VAL A 62 5.70 -12.31 7.82
C VAL A 62 4.59 -12.06 6.79
N ALA A 63 3.44 -11.58 7.26
CA ALA A 63 2.31 -11.19 6.43
C ALA A 63 2.43 -9.75 5.91
N ALA A 64 3.01 -8.85 6.70
CA ALA A 64 3.28 -7.48 6.29
C ALA A 64 4.46 -6.89 7.09
N TYR A 65 5.05 -5.81 6.59
CA TYR A 65 6.00 -5.03 7.36
C TYR A 65 5.94 -3.56 6.98
N TYR A 66 6.26 -2.70 7.94
CA TYR A 66 6.29 -1.27 7.76
C TYR A 66 7.71 -0.75 8.00
N GLN A 67 8.19 0.02 7.04
CA GLN A 67 9.48 0.70 7.09
C GLN A 67 9.23 2.17 7.34
N SER A 68 9.61 2.65 8.52
CA SER A 68 9.28 4.01 8.94
C SER A 68 10.09 5.06 8.22
N LYS A 69 11.35 4.75 7.89
CA LYS A 69 12.21 5.68 7.15
C LYS A 69 11.64 6.02 5.78
N GLU A 70 11.09 5.03 5.08
CA GLU A 70 10.44 5.21 3.77
C GLU A 70 8.92 5.44 3.88
N HIS A 71 8.36 5.49 5.09
CA HIS A 71 6.91 5.50 5.35
C HIS A 71 6.13 4.49 4.51
N THR A 72 6.72 3.30 4.30
CA THR A 72 6.22 2.33 3.32
C THR A 72 5.69 1.10 4.03
N MET A 73 4.42 0.77 3.78
CA MET A 73 3.83 -0.52 4.12
C MET A 73 4.06 -1.51 2.99
N VAL A 74 4.42 -2.74 3.33
CA VAL A 74 4.58 -3.84 2.37
C VAL A 74 3.79 -5.03 2.88
N ARG A 75 3.00 -5.68 2.01
CA ARG A 75 2.12 -6.80 2.36
C ARG A 75 2.40 -8.00 1.46
N ALA A 76 2.38 -9.19 2.04
CA ALA A 76 2.42 -10.45 1.30
C ALA A 76 1.04 -10.70 0.66
N VAL A 77 1.00 -10.81 -0.66
CA VAL A 77 -0.24 -11.06 -1.42
C VAL A 77 -0.03 -12.13 -2.48
N TYR A 78 -1.08 -12.88 -2.78
CA TYR A 78 -1.11 -13.84 -3.87
C TYR A 78 -1.51 -13.13 -5.16
N THR A 79 -0.93 -13.53 -6.29
CA THR A 79 -1.29 -12.98 -7.60
C THR A 79 -1.55 -14.09 -8.61
N GLY A 80 -2.60 -13.91 -9.42
CA GLY A 80 -3.02 -14.89 -10.41
C GLY A 80 -3.13 -16.30 -9.81
N ASN A 81 -2.47 -17.27 -10.46
CA ASN A 81 -2.47 -18.68 -10.03
C ASN A 81 -1.24 -19.05 -9.17
N SER A 82 -0.47 -18.08 -8.67
CA SER A 82 0.69 -18.37 -7.84
C SER A 82 0.27 -19.01 -6.52
N LYS A 83 0.91 -20.13 -6.17
CA LYS A 83 0.75 -20.77 -4.85
C LYS A 83 1.60 -20.10 -3.76
N ARG A 84 2.44 -19.13 -4.14
CA ARG A 84 3.32 -18.42 -3.21
C ARG A 84 2.99 -16.94 -3.22
N PRO A 85 2.79 -16.33 -2.04
CA PRO A 85 2.60 -14.90 -1.96
C PRO A 85 3.93 -14.17 -2.18
N THR A 86 3.81 -12.94 -2.67
CA THR A 86 4.93 -12.02 -2.92
C THR A 86 4.69 -10.74 -2.13
N PHE A 87 5.76 -10.13 -1.63
CA PHE A 87 5.68 -8.83 -0.97
C PHE A 87 5.47 -7.72 -2.00
N MET A 88 4.44 -6.91 -1.81
CA MET A 88 4.15 -5.73 -2.63
C MET A 88 3.98 -4.49 -1.75
N VAL A 89 4.41 -3.34 -2.26
CA VAL A 89 4.22 -2.05 -1.59
C VAL A 89 2.74 -1.71 -1.60
N VAL A 90 2.20 -1.28 -0.47
CA VAL A 90 0.83 -0.77 -0.35
C VAL A 90 0.85 0.72 -0.64
N ILE A 91 0.15 1.12 -1.71
CA ILE A 91 0.02 2.51 -2.15
C ILE A 91 -1.17 3.19 -1.48
N GLU A 92 -2.31 2.49 -1.42
CA GLU A 92 -3.52 2.92 -0.71
C GLU A 92 -4.07 1.72 0.05
N ASP A 93 -4.50 1.91 1.30
CA ASP A 93 -5.12 0.86 2.11
C ASP A 93 -6.50 1.29 2.59
N GLY A 94 -7.52 0.51 2.24
CA GLY A 94 -8.92 0.82 2.52
C GLY A 94 -9.83 -0.32 2.05
N PRO A 95 -11.13 -0.05 1.80
CA PRO A 95 -12.01 -0.99 1.11
C PRO A 95 -11.39 -1.63 -0.14
N ILE A 96 -10.67 -0.84 -0.94
CA ILE A 96 -9.80 -1.29 -2.02
C ILE A 96 -8.36 -1.09 -1.54
N THR A 97 -7.56 -2.16 -1.50
CA THR A 97 -6.11 -2.02 -1.31
C THR A 97 -5.45 -1.95 -2.68
N LEU A 98 -4.63 -0.93 -2.90
CA LEU A 98 -3.84 -0.75 -4.11
C LEU A 98 -2.39 -1.09 -3.81
N TYR A 99 -1.81 -1.97 -4.63
CA TYR A 99 -0.43 -2.44 -4.47
C TYR A 99 0.42 -2.04 -5.66
N GLU A 100 1.72 -1.85 -5.42
CA GLU A 100 2.74 -1.66 -6.44
C GLU A 100 3.85 -2.73 -6.32
N ASP A 101 4.23 -3.25 -7.47
CA ASP A 101 5.43 -4.06 -7.68
C ASP A 101 6.29 -3.42 -8.78
N VAL A 102 7.56 -3.16 -8.47
CA VAL A 102 8.52 -2.57 -9.41
C VAL A 102 9.61 -3.59 -9.71
N ASN A 103 9.61 -4.07 -10.96
CA ASN A 103 10.60 -5.02 -11.44
C ASN A 103 11.66 -4.30 -12.27
N THR A 104 12.90 -4.26 -11.76
CA THR A 104 14.04 -3.66 -12.47
C THR A 104 14.90 -4.75 -13.09
N TYR A 105 15.02 -4.74 -14.41
CA TYR A 105 15.92 -5.61 -15.17
C TYR A 105 17.17 -4.83 -15.58
N TYR A 106 18.36 -5.36 -15.27
CA TYR A 106 19.63 -4.81 -15.71
C TYR A 106 20.21 -5.67 -16.84
N ASN A 107 20.42 -5.05 -18.01
CA ASN A 107 21.11 -5.71 -19.11
C ASN A 107 22.61 -5.45 -19.02
N ALA A 108 23.36 -6.45 -18.54
CA ALA A 108 24.82 -6.35 -18.41
C ALA A 108 25.55 -6.17 -19.75
N GLY A 109 24.96 -6.58 -20.87
CA GLY A 109 25.58 -6.46 -22.19
C GLY A 109 25.49 -5.04 -22.79
N THR A 110 24.49 -4.25 -22.39
CA THR A 110 24.31 -2.86 -22.88
C THR A 110 24.50 -1.81 -21.79
N GLY A 111 24.60 -2.22 -20.52
CA GLY A 111 24.66 -1.32 -19.37
C GLY A 111 23.34 -0.60 -19.07
N VAL A 112 22.24 -0.97 -19.76
CA VAL A 112 20.93 -0.31 -19.61
C VAL A 112 20.09 -1.04 -18.56
N SER A 113 19.46 -0.27 -17.67
CA SER A 113 18.42 -0.78 -16.77
C SER A 113 17.03 -0.35 -17.25
N THR A 114 16.07 -1.27 -17.20
CA THR A 114 14.66 -1.02 -17.51
C THR A 114 13.82 -1.41 -16.31
N SER A 115 12.95 -0.51 -15.85
CA SER A 115 12.04 -0.77 -14.73
C SER A 115 10.60 -0.88 -15.23
N THR A 116 9.91 -1.93 -14.82
CA THR A 116 8.48 -2.12 -15.07
C THR A 116 7.71 -1.91 -13.78
N ARG A 117 6.74 -1.00 -13.81
CA ARG A 117 5.80 -0.77 -12.72
C ARG A 117 4.53 -1.54 -12.98
N ASN A 118 4.12 -2.36 -12.02
CA ASN A 118 2.87 -3.11 -12.04
C ASN A 118 2.03 -2.72 -10.83
N TRP A 119 0.77 -2.37 -11.05
CA TRP A 119 -0.22 -2.13 -10.01
C TRP A 119 -1.22 -3.27 -9.97
N PHE A 120 -1.56 -3.65 -8.74
CA PHE A 120 -2.54 -4.67 -8.43
C PHE A 120 -3.56 -4.11 -7.46
N TRP A 121 -4.71 -4.74 -7.37
CA TRP A 121 -5.72 -4.37 -6.38
C TRP A 121 -6.29 -5.60 -5.69
N SER A 122 -6.78 -5.43 -4.46
CA SER A 122 -7.60 -6.43 -3.79
C SER A 122 -8.72 -5.75 -3.01
N GLN A 123 -9.80 -6.47 -2.75
CA GLN A 123 -10.73 -6.08 -1.69
C GLN A 123 -10.07 -6.30 -0.33
N LYS A 124 -10.43 -5.48 0.67
CA LYS A 124 -9.86 -5.56 2.03
C LYS A 124 -9.90 -6.96 2.67
N SER A 125 -10.94 -7.74 2.37
CA SER A 125 -11.13 -9.10 2.89
C SER A 125 -10.33 -10.17 2.14
N SER A 126 -9.58 -9.81 1.10
CA SER A 126 -8.86 -10.73 0.22
C SER A 126 -7.36 -10.48 0.26
N ASN A 127 -6.59 -11.58 0.33
CA ASN A 127 -5.14 -11.59 0.11
C ASN A 127 -4.76 -11.95 -1.33
N GLN A 128 -5.76 -12.12 -2.21
CA GLN A 128 -5.59 -12.30 -3.65
C GLN A 128 -5.64 -10.93 -4.33
N ALA A 129 -4.53 -10.56 -4.98
CA ALA A 129 -4.38 -9.31 -5.71
C ALA A 129 -4.46 -9.55 -7.22
N GLU A 130 -5.32 -8.77 -7.87
CA GLU A 130 -5.61 -8.84 -9.31
C GLU A 130 -4.83 -7.76 -10.07
N PRO A 131 -4.31 -8.06 -11.27
CA PRO A 131 -3.55 -7.08 -12.06
C PRO A 131 -4.45 -5.94 -12.52
N LEU A 132 -4.01 -4.70 -12.27
CA LEU A 132 -4.75 -3.49 -12.60
C LEU A 132 -4.11 -2.72 -13.76
N LYS A 133 -2.81 -2.44 -13.65
CA LYS A 133 -2.11 -1.62 -14.64
C LYS A 133 -0.63 -1.98 -14.69
N THR A 134 -0.03 -1.89 -15.87
CA THR A 134 1.42 -2.04 -16.06
C THR A 134 1.96 -0.95 -16.98
N SER A 135 3.24 -0.60 -16.80
CA SER A 135 3.99 0.24 -17.73
C SER A 135 4.59 -0.54 -18.91
N ALA A 136 4.63 -1.88 -18.83
CA ALA A 136 5.15 -2.73 -19.90
C ALA A 136 4.07 -3.09 -20.93
N LEU A 137 4.50 -3.54 -22.11
CA LEU A 137 3.62 -4.18 -23.08
C LEU A 137 3.11 -5.52 -22.51
N SER A 138 1.81 -5.63 -22.32
CA SER A 138 1.16 -6.83 -21.78
C SER A 138 0.97 -7.88 -22.88
N ILE A 139 1.86 -8.87 -23.00
CA ILE A 139 1.66 -10.02 -23.89
C ILE A 139 1.26 -11.22 -23.03
N GLY A 140 0.08 -11.80 -23.28
CA GLY A 140 -0.39 -13.02 -22.58
C GLY A 140 -1.04 -12.81 -21.21
N SER A 141 -1.40 -11.58 -20.85
CA SER A 141 -2.20 -11.25 -19.65
C SER A 141 -3.47 -10.47 -20.05
N LYS A 142 -4.36 -10.18 -19.09
CA LYS A 142 -5.58 -9.36 -19.33
C LYS A 142 -5.22 -8.12 -20.14
N SER A 143 -5.98 -7.85 -21.20
CA SER A 143 -5.86 -6.64 -22.02
C SER A 143 -6.08 -5.37 -21.20
N ARG A 144 -5.74 -4.21 -21.78
CA ARG A 144 -6.01 -2.93 -21.13
C ARG A 144 -7.51 -2.73 -20.91
N GLU A 145 -8.31 -3.14 -21.88
CA GLU A 145 -9.76 -3.01 -21.91
C GLU A 145 -10.41 -3.89 -20.84
N GLU A 146 -9.99 -5.15 -20.71
CA GLU A 146 -10.46 -6.04 -19.63
C GLU A 146 -10.13 -5.48 -18.24
N ARG A 147 -8.90 -4.98 -18.03
CA ARG A 147 -8.53 -4.38 -16.74
C ARG A 147 -9.32 -3.10 -16.43
N MET A 148 -9.62 -2.29 -17.45
CA MET A 148 -10.48 -1.12 -17.29
C MET A 148 -11.91 -1.51 -16.95
N HIS A 149 -12.43 -2.56 -17.57
CA HIS A 149 -13.75 -3.11 -17.27
C HIS A 149 -13.84 -3.62 -15.83
N ASP A 150 -12.90 -4.49 -15.42
CA ASP A 150 -12.84 -5.02 -14.05
C ASP A 150 -12.75 -3.90 -13.00
N PHE A 151 -11.96 -2.86 -13.28
CA PHE A 151 -11.84 -1.70 -12.40
C PHE A 151 -13.13 -0.87 -12.37
N ALA A 152 -13.81 -0.69 -13.51
CA ALA A 152 -15.12 -0.04 -13.54
C ALA A 152 -16.15 -0.80 -12.68
N GLU A 153 -16.20 -2.14 -12.79
CA GLU A 153 -17.09 -2.97 -11.97
C GLU A 153 -16.83 -2.78 -10.47
N LEU A 154 -15.56 -2.75 -10.05
CA LEU A 154 -15.17 -2.50 -8.67
C LEU A 154 -15.70 -1.15 -8.14
N LEU A 155 -15.70 -0.11 -8.98
CA LEU A 155 -16.14 1.23 -8.59
C LEU A 155 -17.67 1.40 -8.57
N ARG A 156 -18.45 0.46 -9.13
CA ARG A 156 -19.91 0.60 -9.29
C ARG A 156 -20.68 0.84 -7.98
N GLU A 157 -20.16 0.35 -6.85
CA GLU A 157 -20.78 0.57 -5.54
C GLU A 157 -20.85 2.06 -5.16
N LYS A 158 -19.98 2.90 -5.73
CA LYS A 158 -19.96 4.35 -5.51
C LYS A 158 -20.19 5.08 -6.84
N HIS A 159 -21.47 5.30 -7.16
CA HIS A 159 -21.91 5.82 -8.46
C HIS A 159 -21.15 7.09 -8.92
N GLU A 160 -20.93 8.08 -8.05
CA GLU A 160 -20.20 9.30 -8.42
C GLU A 160 -18.75 9.02 -8.90
N ILE A 161 -18.08 8.05 -8.27
CA ILE A 161 -16.70 7.67 -8.60
C ILE A 161 -16.66 6.87 -9.90
N TYR A 162 -17.62 5.98 -10.09
CA TYR A 162 -17.82 5.25 -11.33
C TYR A 162 -18.03 6.20 -12.52
N GLU A 163 -18.95 7.17 -12.40
CA GLU A 163 -19.22 8.15 -13.46
C GLU A 163 -17.98 9.02 -13.75
N ALA A 164 -17.22 9.41 -12.72
CA ALA A 164 -15.96 10.13 -12.90
C ALA A 164 -14.94 9.29 -13.68
N PHE A 165 -14.85 7.99 -13.42
CA PHE A 165 -13.94 7.09 -14.15
C PHE A 165 -14.31 6.97 -15.63
N ILE A 166 -15.59 6.71 -15.93
CA ILE A 166 -16.07 6.51 -17.30
C ILE A 166 -15.98 7.81 -18.13
N SER A 167 -16.26 8.97 -17.52
CA SER A 167 -16.24 10.27 -18.21
C SER A 167 -14.83 10.75 -18.57
N GLN A 168 -13.83 10.51 -17.72
CA GLN A 168 -12.47 11.01 -17.91
C GLN A 168 -11.66 10.26 -18.97
N LYS A 169 -12.07 9.03 -19.34
CA LYS A 169 -11.41 8.17 -20.35
C LYS A 169 -9.89 8.00 -20.11
N SER A 170 -9.43 8.16 -18.87
CA SER A 170 -8.02 8.08 -18.48
C SER A 170 -7.79 6.89 -17.57
N PHE A 171 -6.85 6.03 -17.96
CA PHE A 171 -6.41 4.88 -17.17
C PHE A 171 -4.90 4.96 -16.97
N SER A 172 -4.46 6.08 -16.38
CA SER A 172 -3.09 6.36 -15.93
C SER A 172 -2.90 5.93 -14.47
N PHE A 173 -1.66 5.81 -14.01
CA PHE A 173 -1.37 5.43 -12.62
C PHE A 173 -1.93 6.47 -11.65
N ASN A 174 -1.58 7.74 -11.85
CA ASN A 174 -2.08 8.83 -11.02
C ASN A 174 -3.61 8.85 -10.95
N GLN A 175 -4.31 8.70 -12.08
CA GLN A 175 -5.77 8.72 -12.10
C GLN A 175 -6.38 7.57 -11.30
N ILE A 176 -5.81 6.36 -11.43
CA ILE A 176 -6.26 5.20 -10.67
C ILE A 176 -6.09 5.45 -9.17
N GLN A 177 -4.94 5.97 -8.74
CA GLN A 177 -4.70 6.25 -7.32
C GLN A 177 -5.69 7.28 -6.79
N LYS A 178 -5.94 8.37 -7.53
CA LYS A 178 -6.93 9.38 -7.13
C LYS A 178 -8.33 8.79 -6.95
N LEU A 179 -8.75 7.91 -7.86
CA LEU A 179 -10.05 7.24 -7.77
C LEU A 179 -10.12 6.24 -6.61
N VAL A 180 -9.07 5.44 -6.40
CA VAL A 180 -9.00 4.51 -5.26
C VAL A 180 -8.97 5.27 -3.94
N HIS A 181 -8.20 6.35 -3.85
CA HIS A 181 -8.16 7.22 -2.68
C HIS A 181 -9.57 7.74 -2.38
N TRP A 182 -10.22 8.33 -3.37
CA TRP A 182 -11.59 8.83 -3.22
C TRP A 182 -12.58 7.73 -2.84
N TYR A 183 -12.43 6.54 -3.42
CA TYR A 183 -13.23 5.39 -3.04
C TYR A 183 -12.99 4.99 -1.58
N ASN A 184 -11.76 5.03 -1.09
CA ASN A 184 -11.43 4.60 0.26
C ASN A 184 -11.79 5.63 1.34
N THR A 185 -11.60 6.92 1.07
CA THR A 185 -11.72 7.99 2.06
C THR A 185 -13.01 8.80 1.94
N GLY A 186 -13.60 8.85 0.74
CA GLY A 186 -14.67 9.79 0.41
C GLY A 186 -14.18 11.18 0.02
N GLU A 187 -12.87 11.42 0.01
CA GLU A 187 -12.25 12.71 -0.31
C GLU A 187 -11.51 12.66 -1.65
N LYS A 188 -11.65 13.71 -2.48
CA LYS A 188 -10.93 13.80 -3.76
C LYS A 188 -9.48 14.21 -3.49
N MET A 189 -8.55 13.55 -4.18
CA MET A 189 -7.13 13.88 -4.14
C MET A 189 -6.81 14.91 -5.24
N ASP A 190 -6.18 16.01 -4.84
CA ASP A 190 -5.81 17.13 -5.73
C ASP A 190 -4.79 16.75 -6.82
#